data_AF-A0A067GYZ1-F1
#
_entry.id   AF-A0A067GYZ1-F1
#
_cell.length_a   1.000
_cell.length_b   1.000
_cell.length_c   1.000
_cell.angle_alpha   90.00
_cell.angle_beta   90.00
_cell.angle_gamma   90.00
#
_symmetry.space_group_name_H-M   'P 1'
#
loop_
_entity.id
_entity.type
_entity.pdbx_description
1 polymer ?
#
loop_
_entity_poly.entity_id
_entity_poly.type
_entity_poly.pdbx_seq_one_letter_code
_entity_poly.pdbx_strand_id
1 'polypeptide(L)'
;MGSVEEKIKAGGLVIRAQTTLLEEMKLLKEMQDQSGARKAINSELWHACAGPLVFLPQVGSLVYYFPQGHSEQADKDTDEIYAQMSLQPVNSEKDVFPIPDFGLKPSKHPSEFFCKTLTASDTSTHGGFSVPRRAAEKLFPPLDYTMQPPTQELVVRDLHDNTWTFRHIYRGQPKRHLLTTGWSLFVGSKRLRAGDSVLFIRDEKSQLMVGVRRANRQQTALPSSVLSADSMHIGVLAAAAHAASNRSQFTIFYNPRACPSDFVIPLAKYRKSVYGTQMSVGMRFGMMFETEESGKR
;
A
#
# COMPACT_ATOMS: atom_id res chain seq x y z
N MET A 1 -22.95 -78.31 -17.26
CA MET A 1 -23.53 -77.07 -17.85
C MET A 1 -24.59 -76.60 -16.88
N GLY A 2 -24.54 -75.48 -16.17
CA GLY A 2 -23.69 -74.29 -16.18
C GLY A 2 -24.55 -73.26 -15.45
N SER A 3 -24.39 -73.16 -14.12
CA SER A 3 -25.11 -72.20 -13.27
C SER A 3 -24.44 -70.83 -13.38
N VAL A 4 -25.19 -69.80 -13.73
CA VAL A 4 -24.71 -68.41 -13.73
C VAL A 4 -25.74 -67.56 -13.01
N GLU A 5 -25.49 -67.33 -11.72
CA GLU A 5 -26.14 -66.31 -10.91
C GLU A 5 -25.52 -64.93 -11.20
N GLU A 6 -26.40 -63.95 -11.41
CA GLU A 6 -26.10 -62.54 -11.64
C GLU A 6 -25.47 -61.88 -10.40
N LYS A 7 -24.25 -61.33 -10.56
CA LYS A 7 -23.65 -60.41 -9.57
C LYS A 7 -23.96 -58.96 -9.95
N ILE A 8 -24.95 -58.38 -9.28
CA ILE A 8 -25.19 -56.93 -9.28
C ILE A 8 -24.14 -56.27 -8.37
N LYS A 9 -23.30 -55.41 -8.95
CA LYS A 9 -22.28 -54.62 -8.26
C LYS A 9 -22.91 -53.29 -7.84
N ALA A 10 -22.99 -53.04 -6.53
CA ALA A 10 -23.48 -51.79 -5.98
C ALA A 10 -22.55 -50.62 -6.37
N GLY A 11 -23.06 -49.69 -7.19
CA GLY A 11 -22.43 -48.40 -7.46
C GLY A 11 -22.72 -47.44 -6.32
N GLY A 12 -21.72 -47.15 -5.49
CA GLY A 12 -21.79 -46.17 -4.42
C GLY A 12 -21.93 -44.74 -4.96
N LEU A 13 -22.96 -44.06 -4.49
CA LEU A 13 -23.19 -42.63 -4.66
C LEU A 13 -22.07 -41.85 -3.94
N VAL A 14 -21.23 -41.11 -4.68
CA VAL A 14 -20.22 -40.23 -4.08
C VAL A 14 -20.92 -38.98 -3.56
N ILE A 15 -21.18 -38.96 -2.25
CA ILE A 15 -21.64 -37.78 -1.52
C ILE A 15 -20.45 -36.81 -1.41
N ARG A 16 -20.61 -35.62 -2.01
CA ARG A 16 -19.74 -34.45 -1.79
C ARG A 16 -19.69 -34.18 -0.28
N ALA A 17 -18.51 -34.32 0.33
CA ALA A 17 -18.31 -34.00 1.74
C ALA A 17 -18.68 -32.53 2.00
N GLN A 18 -19.62 -32.31 2.91
CA GLN A 18 -19.82 -31.02 3.57
C GLN A 18 -18.56 -30.75 4.39
N THR A 19 -17.80 -29.73 4.02
CA THR A 19 -16.80 -29.11 4.89
C THR A 19 -17.51 -28.63 6.15
N THR A 20 -17.01 -29.03 7.31
CA THR A 20 -17.67 -28.68 8.57
C THR A 20 -17.38 -27.22 8.92
N LEU A 21 -18.37 -26.49 9.46
CA LEU A 21 -18.18 -25.11 9.94
C LEU A 21 -16.99 -24.98 10.91
N LEU A 22 -16.66 -26.05 11.63
CA LEU A 22 -15.50 -26.15 12.50
C LEU A 22 -14.17 -26.11 11.74
N GLU A 23 -14.07 -26.70 10.55
CA GLU A 23 -12.88 -26.61 9.70
C GLU A 23 -12.71 -25.22 9.09
N GLU A 24 -13.81 -24.57 8.69
CA GLU A 24 -13.78 -23.18 8.22
C GLU A 24 -13.39 -22.21 9.35
N MET A 25 -13.93 -22.41 10.55
CA MET A 25 -13.55 -21.63 11.75
C MET A 25 -12.11 -21.91 12.18
N LYS A 26 -11.61 -23.13 11.98
CA LYS A 26 -10.21 -23.48 12.25
C LYS A 26 -9.27 -22.85 11.22
N LEU A 27 -9.65 -22.82 9.93
CA LEU A 27 -8.92 -22.09 8.90
C LEU A 27 -8.88 -20.58 9.20
N LEU A 28 -10.00 -19.99 9.61
CA LEU A 28 -10.07 -18.58 10.02
C LEU A 28 -9.20 -18.29 11.24
N LYS A 29 -9.13 -19.22 12.19
CA LYS A 29 -8.27 -19.12 13.37
C LYS A 29 -6.80 -19.31 13.02
N GLU A 30 -6.45 -20.23 12.12
CA GLU A 30 -5.09 -20.42 11.59
C GLU A 30 -4.64 -19.21 10.74
N MET A 31 -5.56 -18.54 10.04
CA MET A 31 -5.31 -17.25 9.38
C MET A 31 -5.09 -16.09 10.37
N GLN A 32 -5.71 -16.14 11.55
CA GLN A 32 -5.49 -15.18 12.64
C GLN A 32 -4.20 -15.46 13.44
N ASP A 33 -3.81 -16.73 13.61
CA ASP A 33 -2.61 -17.17 14.32
C ASP A 33 -1.31 -17.04 13.49
N GLN A 34 -1.40 -16.83 12.17
CA GLN A 34 -0.27 -16.34 11.35
C GLN A 34 0.08 -14.85 11.59
N SER A 35 -0.38 -14.26 12.70
CA SER A 35 0.09 -12.97 13.20
C SER A 35 1.40 -13.08 14.00
N GLY A 36 2.22 -14.10 13.72
CA GLY A 36 3.61 -14.17 14.18
C GLY A 36 4.27 -12.83 13.96
N ALA A 37 4.68 -12.17 15.07
CA ALA A 37 5.10 -10.77 15.19
C ALA A 37 5.39 -10.13 13.83
N ARG A 38 4.34 -9.63 13.15
CA ARG A 38 4.50 -9.02 11.82
C ARG A 38 5.50 -7.89 12.00
N LYS A 39 6.67 -8.06 11.40
CA LYS A 39 7.76 -7.09 11.50
C LYS A 39 7.21 -5.75 11.04
N ALA A 40 7.39 -4.73 11.88
CA ALA A 40 6.80 -3.42 11.62
C ALA A 40 7.33 -2.85 10.30
N ILE A 41 6.43 -2.59 9.35
CA ILE A 41 6.75 -1.94 8.08
C ILE A 41 7.34 -0.55 8.38
N ASN A 42 8.36 -0.13 7.64
CA ASN A 42 8.89 1.21 7.76
C ASN A 42 7.81 2.25 7.38
N SER A 43 7.38 3.06 8.36
CA SER A 43 6.29 4.01 8.19
C SER A 43 6.61 5.09 7.15
N GLU A 44 7.83 5.64 7.15
CA GLU A 44 8.21 6.70 6.21
C GLU A 44 8.22 6.20 4.78
N LEU A 45 8.76 5.01 4.53
CA LEU A 45 8.73 4.40 3.20
C LEU A 45 7.30 4.11 2.75
N TRP A 46 6.43 3.67 3.67
CA TRP A 46 5.01 3.44 3.35
C TRP A 46 4.35 4.75 2.93
N HIS A 47 4.57 5.85 3.65
CA HIS A 47 4.02 7.18 3.32
C HIS A 47 4.60 7.73 2.02
N ALA A 48 5.90 7.56 1.79
CA ALA A 48 6.53 7.88 0.53
C ALA A 48 5.91 7.09 -0.62
N CYS A 49 5.57 5.81 -0.44
CA CYS A 49 4.85 5.06 -1.48
C CYS A 49 3.38 5.51 -1.63
N ALA A 50 2.72 5.94 -0.55
CA ALA A 50 1.31 6.35 -0.52
C ALA A 50 1.03 7.59 -1.35
N GLY A 51 1.93 8.56 -1.31
CA GLY A 51 1.74 9.85 -1.96
C GLY A 51 1.75 10.98 -0.92
N PRO A 52 2.27 12.16 -1.29
CA PRO A 52 2.55 13.25 -0.35
C PRO A 52 1.28 13.82 0.32
N LEU A 53 0.11 13.59 -0.27
CA LEU A 53 -1.18 14.05 0.25
C LEU A 53 -1.82 13.06 1.24
N VAL A 54 -1.30 11.84 1.34
CA VAL A 54 -1.85 10.79 2.21
C VAL A 54 -1.50 11.08 3.67
N PHE A 55 -2.53 11.01 4.51
CA PHE A 55 -2.41 11.13 5.96
C PHE A 55 -3.33 10.12 6.62
N LEU A 56 -2.75 9.22 7.43
CA LEU A 56 -3.54 8.26 8.19
C LEU A 56 -3.97 8.87 9.53
N PRO A 57 -5.22 8.67 9.97
CA PRO A 57 -5.63 9.04 11.32
C PRO A 57 -4.75 8.38 12.39
N GLN A 58 -4.54 9.09 13.51
CA GLN A 58 -3.80 8.53 14.64
C GLN A 58 -4.62 7.43 15.32
N VAL A 59 -3.96 6.39 15.80
CA VAL A 59 -4.61 5.34 16.59
C VAL A 59 -5.20 5.96 17.86
N GLY A 60 -6.44 5.59 18.19
CA GLY A 60 -7.18 6.18 19.31
C GLY A 60 -7.82 7.54 19.01
N SER A 61 -7.59 8.15 17.84
CA SER A 61 -8.25 9.39 17.47
C SER A 61 -9.69 9.17 16.99
N LEU A 62 -10.55 10.15 17.24
CA LEU A 62 -11.90 10.19 16.69
C LEU A 62 -11.89 10.52 15.20
N VAL A 63 -12.67 9.77 14.43
CA VAL A 63 -12.81 9.91 12.98
C VAL A 63 -14.28 9.81 12.58
N TYR A 64 -14.62 10.41 11.44
CA TYR A 64 -15.82 10.05 10.69
C TYR A 64 -15.46 9.01 9.62
N TYR A 65 -16.26 7.95 9.54
CA TYR A 65 -16.17 6.94 8.49
C TYR A 65 -17.33 7.12 7.50
N PHE A 66 -17.02 7.18 6.21
CA PHE A 66 -17.98 7.34 5.12
C PHE A 66 -18.03 6.05 4.28
N PRO A 67 -19.03 5.17 4.46
CA PRO A 67 -19.09 3.88 3.76
C PRO A 67 -19.06 4.00 2.23
N GLN A 68 -19.64 5.09 1.70
CA GLN A 68 -19.67 5.36 0.26
C GLN A 68 -18.27 5.38 -0.37
N GLY A 69 -17.29 6.05 0.24
CA GLY A 69 -15.93 6.10 -0.29
C GLY A 69 -15.15 4.80 -0.11
N HIS A 70 -15.51 3.95 0.86
CA HIS A 70 -14.88 2.63 1.04
C HIS A 70 -15.27 1.68 -0.10
N SER A 71 -16.53 1.70 -0.55
CA SER A 71 -17.01 0.89 -1.67
C SER A 71 -16.25 1.15 -2.98
N GLU A 72 -15.73 2.36 -3.17
CA GLU A 72 -14.98 2.76 -4.37
C GLU A 72 -13.56 2.15 -4.47
N GLN A 73 -13.13 1.36 -3.48
CA GLN A 73 -11.73 0.90 -3.34
C GLN A 73 -11.51 -0.59 -3.69
N ALA A 74 -12.54 -1.35 -4.04
CA ALA A 74 -12.44 -2.81 -4.13
C ALA A 74 -11.79 -3.31 -5.44
N ASP A 75 -10.45 -3.38 -5.51
CA ASP A 75 -9.70 -4.20 -6.48
C ASP A 75 -8.23 -4.39 -6.04
N LYS A 76 -7.58 -5.55 -6.31
CA LYS A 76 -6.18 -5.83 -5.92
C LYS A 76 -5.48 -6.91 -6.77
N ASP A 77 -4.23 -6.62 -7.18
CA ASP A 77 -3.06 -7.55 -7.21
C ASP A 77 -1.74 -6.89 -7.72
N THR A 78 -1.13 -5.87 -7.07
CA THR A 78 0.12 -5.25 -7.59
C THR A 78 1.07 -4.54 -6.58
N ASP A 79 1.77 -5.21 -5.66
CA ASP A 79 2.66 -4.51 -4.68
C ASP A 79 1.97 -3.29 -3.99
N GLU A 80 0.65 -3.35 -3.89
CA GLU A 80 -0.17 -2.22 -3.51
C GLU A 80 -0.09 -2.05 -2.00
N ILE A 81 0.20 -0.83 -1.59
CA ILE A 81 0.18 -0.47 -0.19
C ILE A 81 -1.26 -0.27 0.26
N TYR A 82 -1.56 -0.81 1.43
CA TYR A 82 -2.82 -0.59 2.12
C TYR A 82 -2.56 -0.36 3.61
N ALA A 83 -3.45 0.40 4.24
CA ALA A 83 -3.56 0.51 5.68
C ALA A 83 -4.77 -0.32 6.12
N GLN A 84 -4.57 -1.22 7.09
CA GLN A 84 -5.68 -1.86 7.77
C GLN A 84 -6.04 -0.98 8.98
N MET A 85 -7.31 -0.60 9.10
CA MET A 85 -7.80 0.19 10.23
C MET A 85 -8.93 -0.56 10.91
N SER A 86 -8.89 -0.60 12.23
CA SER A 86 -9.96 -1.16 13.03
C SER A 86 -10.72 -0.03 13.70
N LEU A 87 -11.98 0.15 13.32
CA LEU A 87 -12.83 1.23 13.77
C LEU A 87 -13.89 0.70 14.73
N GLN A 88 -14.21 1.49 15.76
CA GLN A 88 -15.29 1.20 16.68
C GLN A 88 -16.25 2.39 16.70
N PRO A 89 -17.53 2.20 16.34
CA PRO A 89 -18.52 3.26 16.41
C PRO A 89 -18.75 3.71 17.86
N VAL A 90 -18.83 5.02 18.05
CA VAL A 90 -19.11 5.66 19.34
C VAL A 90 -20.35 6.55 19.19
N ASN A 91 -21.23 6.53 20.18
CA ASN A 91 -22.46 7.33 20.17
C ASN A 91 -22.28 8.66 20.92
N SER A 92 -21.24 8.75 21.74
CA SER A 92 -20.88 9.94 22.51
C SER A 92 -19.35 10.07 22.60
N GLU A 93 -18.84 11.30 22.69
CA GLU A 93 -17.42 11.56 23.00
C GLU A 93 -17.00 10.98 24.37
N LYS A 94 -17.96 10.63 25.23
CA LYS A 94 -17.72 9.97 26.51
C LYS A 94 -17.42 8.47 26.39
N ASP A 95 -17.77 7.85 25.26
CA ASP A 95 -17.52 6.43 24.98
C ASP A 95 -16.11 6.21 24.41
N VAL A 96 -15.26 7.24 24.43
CA VAL A 96 -13.92 7.22 23.85
C VAL A 96 -12.94 6.64 24.86
N PHE A 97 -12.23 5.60 24.44
CA PHE A 97 -11.13 5.05 25.23
C PHE A 97 -10.10 6.14 25.54
N PRO A 98 -9.68 6.30 26.81
CA PRO A 98 -8.61 7.22 27.16
C PRO A 98 -7.37 6.96 26.28
N ILE A 99 -6.78 8.04 25.78
CA ILE A 99 -5.61 8.08 24.89
C ILE A 99 -4.25 7.60 25.49
N PRO A 100 -4.03 7.31 26.80
CA PRO A 100 -2.66 7.18 27.33
C PRO A 100 -1.75 6.09 26.73
N ASP A 101 -2.26 5.01 26.13
CA ASP A 101 -1.44 3.80 25.89
C ASP A 101 -1.10 3.47 24.43
N PHE A 102 -1.59 4.24 23.45
CA PHE A 102 -1.24 3.98 22.04
C PHE A 102 0.00 4.76 21.63
N GLY A 103 1.22 4.26 21.91
CA GLY A 103 2.51 4.88 21.55
C GLY A 103 2.48 5.75 20.28
N LEU A 104 2.31 7.07 20.47
CA LEU A 104 1.95 8.00 19.40
C LEU A 104 3.21 8.49 18.68
N LYS A 105 3.67 7.76 17.66
CA LYS A 105 4.50 8.38 16.62
C LYS A 105 3.57 8.86 15.51
N PRO A 106 3.54 10.18 15.19
CA PRO A 106 2.79 10.65 14.04
C PRO A 106 3.28 9.91 12.80
N SER A 107 2.34 9.49 11.96
CA SER A 107 2.69 9.02 10.61
C SER A 107 3.28 10.21 9.85
N LYS A 108 4.49 10.04 9.32
CA LYS A 108 5.25 11.13 8.70
C LYS A 108 5.83 10.68 7.37
N HIS A 109 5.79 11.60 6.42
CA HIS A 109 6.56 11.51 5.19
C HIS A 109 8.05 11.71 5.51
N PRO A 110 8.96 11.03 4.79
CA PRO A 110 10.39 11.24 4.96
C PRO A 110 10.76 12.67 4.55
N SER A 111 11.71 13.27 5.28
CA SER A 111 12.27 14.60 4.96
C SER A 111 13.18 14.56 3.72
N GLU A 112 13.76 13.40 3.44
CA GLU A 112 14.72 13.20 2.36
C GLU A 112 14.29 12.05 1.46
N PHE A 113 13.77 12.40 0.29
CA PHE A 113 13.45 11.44 -0.75
C PHE A 113 13.55 12.05 -2.14
N PHE A 114 13.54 11.19 -3.16
CA PHE A 114 13.12 11.56 -4.50
C PHE A 114 12.21 10.48 -5.07
N CYS A 115 11.31 10.88 -5.97
CA CYS A 115 10.52 10.00 -6.81
C CYS A 115 10.87 10.27 -8.26
N LYS A 116 11.06 9.21 -9.04
CA LYS A 116 11.25 9.31 -10.48
C LYS A 116 10.36 8.32 -11.21
N THR A 117 9.60 8.82 -12.16
CA THR A 117 8.93 8.02 -13.19
C THR A 117 9.95 7.38 -14.11
N LEU A 118 9.89 6.06 -14.26
CA LEU A 118 10.79 5.27 -15.07
C LEU A 118 10.57 5.56 -16.55
N THR A 119 11.65 5.90 -17.23
CA THR A 119 11.68 6.02 -18.69
C THR A 119 11.87 4.65 -19.34
N ALA A 120 11.63 4.54 -20.65
CA ALA A 120 11.88 3.31 -21.41
C ALA A 120 13.34 2.81 -21.27
N SER A 121 14.31 3.73 -21.25
CA SER A 121 15.72 3.38 -21.04
C SER A 121 16.00 2.83 -19.65
N ASP A 122 15.32 3.36 -18.61
CA ASP A 122 15.49 2.86 -17.25
C ASP A 122 14.99 1.41 -17.11
N THR A 123 14.00 0.97 -17.89
CA THR A 123 13.46 -0.40 -17.82
C THR A 123 14.05 -1.37 -18.84
N SER A 124 15.02 -0.91 -19.65
CA SER A 124 15.64 -1.75 -20.67
C SER A 124 16.69 -2.69 -20.06
N THR A 125 16.84 -3.90 -20.60
CA THR A 125 17.74 -4.95 -20.07
C THR A 125 19.21 -4.53 -20.04
N HIS A 126 19.63 -3.67 -20.98
CA HIS A 126 21.00 -3.19 -21.12
C HIS A 126 21.19 -1.76 -20.56
N GLY A 127 20.09 -1.10 -20.18
CA GLY A 127 20.09 0.23 -19.60
C GLY A 127 20.27 0.21 -18.08
N GLY A 128 20.88 1.27 -17.57
CA GLY A 128 20.88 1.55 -16.13
C GLY A 128 19.79 2.55 -15.77
N PHE A 129 19.56 2.73 -14.49
CA PHE A 129 18.69 3.79 -13.98
C PHE A 129 19.43 5.12 -13.96
N SER A 130 18.89 6.14 -14.63
CA SER A 130 19.46 7.49 -14.56
C SER A 130 18.97 8.23 -13.32
N VAL A 131 19.88 8.57 -12.40
CA VAL A 131 19.53 9.24 -11.15
C VAL A 131 19.63 10.76 -11.35
N PRO A 132 18.60 11.55 -10.97
CA PRO A 132 18.71 13.01 -10.99
C PRO A 132 19.87 13.48 -10.12
N ARG A 133 20.68 14.43 -10.60
CA ARG A 133 21.91 14.87 -9.90
C ARG A 133 21.64 15.32 -8.46
N ARG A 134 20.64 16.19 -8.26
CA ARG A 134 20.24 16.69 -6.94
C ARG A 134 19.83 15.56 -5.98
N ALA A 135 19.23 14.50 -6.51
CA ALA A 135 18.82 13.35 -5.72
C ALA A 135 20.01 12.48 -5.31
N ALA A 136 20.95 12.24 -6.23
CA ALA A 136 22.16 11.46 -5.94
C ALA A 136 23.03 12.17 -4.88
N GLU A 137 23.25 13.48 -5.04
CA GLU A 137 24.04 14.29 -4.10
C GLU A 137 23.38 14.41 -2.71
N LYS A 138 22.04 14.31 -2.64
CA LYS A 138 21.30 14.40 -1.38
C LYS A 138 21.19 13.07 -0.63
N LEU A 139 20.84 11.98 -1.32
CA LEU A 139 20.50 10.71 -0.65
C LEU A 139 21.63 9.70 -0.58
N PHE A 140 22.49 9.65 -1.58
CA PHE A 140 23.52 8.62 -1.66
C PHE A 140 24.78 9.06 -0.92
N PRO A 141 25.57 8.12 -0.37
CA PRO A 141 26.86 8.47 0.18
C PRO A 141 27.72 9.17 -0.90
N PRO A 142 28.56 10.16 -0.53
CA PRO A 142 29.41 10.85 -1.49
C PRO A 142 30.33 9.88 -2.24
N LEU A 143 30.46 10.07 -3.55
CA LEU A 143 31.43 9.33 -4.34
C LEU A 143 32.85 9.87 -4.12
N ASP A 144 33.83 8.98 -4.16
CA ASP A 144 35.23 9.37 -4.32
C ASP A 144 35.49 9.71 -5.80
N TYR A 145 35.64 11.00 -6.09
CA TYR A 145 35.88 11.52 -7.44
C TYR A 145 37.33 11.40 -7.91
N THR A 146 38.25 10.93 -7.05
CA THR A 146 39.63 10.62 -7.47
C THR A 146 39.70 9.32 -8.28
N MET A 147 38.73 8.42 -8.08
CA MET A 147 38.59 7.18 -8.86
C MET A 147 38.13 7.46 -10.30
N GLN A 148 38.59 6.63 -11.26
CA GLN A 148 38.16 6.69 -12.65
C GLN A 148 37.59 5.35 -13.14
N PRO A 149 36.27 5.22 -13.36
CA PRO A 149 35.20 6.16 -13.01
C PRO A 149 34.84 6.13 -11.50
N PRO A 150 34.31 7.23 -10.93
CA PRO A 150 33.79 7.24 -9.55
C PRO A 150 32.62 6.25 -9.38
N THR A 151 32.73 5.33 -8.43
CA THR A 151 31.74 4.26 -8.23
C THR A 151 31.65 3.84 -6.76
N GLN A 152 30.50 3.31 -6.35
CA GLN A 152 30.26 2.68 -5.05
C GLN A 152 29.14 1.64 -5.14
N GLU A 153 29.02 0.79 -4.12
CA GLU A 153 27.88 -0.10 -3.95
C GLU A 153 26.88 0.51 -2.96
N LEU A 154 25.62 0.58 -3.38
CA LEU A 154 24.51 0.99 -2.53
C LEU A 154 23.74 -0.25 -2.12
N VAL A 155 23.57 -0.44 -0.81
CA VAL A 155 22.71 -1.48 -0.25
C VAL A 155 21.46 -0.78 0.26
N VAL A 156 20.30 -1.16 -0.29
CA VAL A 156 19.01 -0.55 0.03
C VAL A 156 18.00 -1.59 0.44
N ARG A 157 17.03 -1.23 1.28
CA ARG A 157 15.92 -2.12 1.67
C ARG A 157 14.61 -1.66 1.08
N ASP A 158 13.77 -2.61 0.66
CA ASP A 158 12.39 -2.32 0.24
C ASP A 158 11.39 -2.41 1.41
N LEU A 159 10.10 -2.17 1.11
CA LEU A 159 9.00 -2.24 2.09
C LEU A 159 8.82 -3.62 2.73
N HIS A 160 9.34 -4.67 2.12
CA HIS A 160 9.24 -6.06 2.58
C HIS A 160 10.55 -6.52 3.24
N ASP A 161 11.44 -5.59 3.59
CA ASP A 161 12.77 -5.84 4.12
C ASP A 161 13.72 -6.62 3.19
N ASN A 162 13.39 -6.78 1.91
CA ASN A 162 14.33 -7.37 0.96
C ASN A 162 15.47 -6.38 0.72
N THR A 163 16.70 -6.89 0.73
CA THR A 163 17.89 -6.09 0.47
C THR A 163 18.27 -6.16 -0.99
N TRP A 164 18.52 -4.99 -1.58
CA TRP A 164 18.89 -4.82 -2.98
C TRP A 164 20.24 -4.10 -3.05
N THR A 165 21.18 -4.65 -3.81
CA THR A 165 22.49 -4.03 -4.03
C THR A 165 22.55 -3.43 -5.42
N PHE A 166 22.90 -2.14 -5.51
CA PHE A 166 23.05 -1.41 -6.75
C PHE A 166 24.45 -0.84 -6.90
N ARG A 167 25.06 -1.01 -8.07
CA ARG A 167 26.28 -0.27 -8.41
C ARG A 167 25.93 1.15 -8.85
N HIS A 168 26.23 2.12 -8.01
CA HIS A 168 26.13 3.54 -8.32
C HIS A 168 27.44 4.05 -8.93
N ILE A 169 27.37 4.59 -10.14
CA ILE A 169 28.52 5.05 -10.92
C ILE A 169 28.24 6.43 -11.53
N TYR A 170 29.26 7.30 -11.55
CA TYR A 170 29.20 8.61 -12.20
C TYR A 170 30.04 8.61 -13.47
N ARG A 171 29.38 8.54 -14.64
CA ARG A 171 30.06 8.38 -15.94
C ARG A 171 29.24 8.96 -17.11
N GLY A 172 29.76 8.80 -18.33
CA GLY A 172 29.11 9.25 -19.57
C GLY A 172 29.49 10.68 -19.96
N GLN A 173 28.98 11.12 -21.12
CA GLN A 173 29.17 12.47 -21.66
C GLN A 173 27.81 13.01 -22.14
N PRO A 174 27.24 14.04 -21.49
CA PRO A 174 27.70 14.64 -20.22
C PRO A 174 27.66 13.62 -19.07
N LYS A 175 28.47 13.86 -18.02
CA LYS A 175 28.54 12.96 -16.85
C LYS A 175 27.19 12.91 -16.12
N ARG A 176 26.75 11.71 -15.74
CA ARG A 176 25.46 11.45 -15.08
C ARG A 176 25.64 10.37 -14.00
N HIS A 177 24.80 10.45 -12.97
CA HIS A 177 24.68 9.39 -11.96
C HIS A 177 23.81 8.26 -12.50
N LEU A 178 24.30 7.03 -12.41
CA LEU A 178 23.63 5.83 -12.90
C LEU A 178 23.63 4.74 -11.84
N LEU A 179 22.52 4.00 -11.72
CA LEU A 179 22.54 2.66 -11.11
C LEU A 179 22.64 1.63 -12.24
N THR A 180 23.63 0.75 -12.15
CA THR A 180 23.96 -0.21 -13.21
C THR A 180 23.75 -1.65 -12.74
N THR A 181 24.80 -2.34 -12.29
CA THR A 181 24.70 -3.70 -11.75
C THR A 181 23.65 -3.77 -10.64
N GLY A 182 22.80 -4.78 -10.68
CA GLY A 182 21.68 -4.99 -9.75
C GLY A 182 20.37 -4.32 -10.18
N TRP A 183 20.40 -3.27 -10.99
CA TRP A 183 19.20 -2.53 -11.37
C TRP A 183 18.24 -3.36 -12.24
N SER A 184 18.74 -4.03 -13.28
CA SER A 184 17.91 -4.86 -14.16
C SER A 184 17.27 -6.04 -13.42
N LEU A 185 17.95 -6.59 -12.40
CA LEU A 185 17.40 -7.62 -11.52
C LEU A 185 16.24 -7.08 -10.68
N PHE A 186 16.38 -5.86 -10.14
CA PHE A 186 15.29 -5.19 -9.42
C PHE A 186 14.09 -4.92 -10.34
N VAL A 187 14.32 -4.38 -11.54
CA VAL A 187 13.28 -4.16 -12.55
C VAL A 187 12.56 -5.46 -12.91
N GLY A 188 13.32 -6.53 -13.17
CA GLY A 188 12.75 -7.84 -13.53
C GLY A 188 11.94 -8.45 -12.38
N SER A 189 12.52 -8.49 -11.17
CA SER A 189 11.87 -9.07 -9.99
C SER A 189 10.61 -8.30 -9.59
N LYS A 190 10.69 -6.96 -9.56
CA LYS A 190 9.55 -6.08 -9.31
C LYS A 190 8.69 -5.87 -10.56
N ARG A 191 8.93 -6.55 -11.68
CA ARG A 191 8.13 -6.42 -12.92
C ARG A 191 7.87 -4.97 -13.35
N LEU A 192 8.85 -4.09 -13.18
CA LEU A 192 8.69 -2.66 -13.44
C LEU A 192 8.64 -2.38 -14.94
N ARG A 193 7.87 -1.36 -15.32
CA ARG A 193 7.72 -0.91 -16.70
C ARG A 193 7.84 0.61 -16.77
N ALA A 194 8.11 1.13 -17.97
CA ALA A 194 8.10 2.57 -18.20
C ALA A 194 6.75 3.18 -17.76
N GLY A 195 6.81 4.32 -17.09
CA GLY A 195 5.68 4.97 -16.43
C GLY A 195 5.48 4.56 -14.96
N ASP A 196 5.96 3.39 -14.52
CA ASP A 196 6.02 3.10 -13.07
C ASP A 196 7.01 4.09 -12.42
N SER A 197 6.90 4.32 -11.12
CA SER A 197 7.79 5.22 -10.39
C SER A 197 8.59 4.47 -9.33
N VAL A 198 9.85 4.88 -9.15
CA VAL A 198 10.72 4.38 -8.09
C VAL A 198 11.10 5.53 -7.18
N LEU A 199 11.08 5.25 -5.89
CA LEU A 199 11.40 6.19 -4.83
C LEU A 199 12.63 5.71 -4.10
N PHE A 200 13.52 6.63 -3.76
CA PHE A 200 14.54 6.37 -2.75
C PHE A 200 14.35 7.35 -1.62
N ILE A 201 14.50 6.88 -0.38
CA ILE A 201 14.36 7.69 0.82
C ILE A 201 15.53 7.44 1.77
N ARG A 202 15.79 8.41 2.64
CA ARG A 202 16.48 8.18 3.92
C ARG A 202 15.43 8.27 5.02
N ASP A 203 15.32 7.21 5.82
CA ASP A 203 14.44 7.20 6.99
C ASP A 203 15.08 7.96 8.18
N GLU A 204 14.35 8.07 9.29
CA GLU A 204 14.81 8.67 10.56
C GLU A 204 16.12 8.05 11.09
N LYS A 205 16.42 6.80 10.71
CA LYS A 205 17.66 6.08 11.08
C LYS A 205 18.77 6.28 10.04
N SER A 206 18.58 7.18 9.08
CA SER A 206 19.47 7.39 7.94
C SER A 206 19.71 6.14 7.11
N GLN A 207 18.80 5.17 7.09
CA GLN A 207 18.88 3.99 6.24
C GLN A 207 18.38 4.33 4.83
N LEU A 208 19.14 3.94 3.80
CA LEU A 208 18.73 4.11 2.41
C LEU A 208 17.72 3.02 2.05
N MET A 209 16.55 3.43 1.61
CA MET A 209 15.45 2.53 1.26
C MET A 209 14.90 2.81 -0.14
N VAL A 210 14.24 1.81 -0.73
CA VAL A 210 13.65 1.89 -2.07
C VAL A 210 12.18 1.50 -2.07
N GLY A 211 11.36 2.31 -2.73
CA GLY A 211 9.93 2.12 -2.90
C GLY A 211 9.55 2.06 -4.38
N VAL A 212 8.39 1.47 -4.67
CA VAL A 212 7.83 1.38 -6.02
C VAL A 212 6.39 1.90 -5.98
N ARG A 213 6.00 2.62 -7.03
CA ARG A 213 4.61 2.95 -7.31
C ARG A 213 4.28 2.56 -8.73
N ARG A 214 3.19 1.83 -8.94
CA ARG A 214 2.72 1.46 -10.27
C ARG A 214 2.05 2.65 -10.94
N ALA A 215 2.27 2.79 -12.25
CA ALA A 215 1.40 3.66 -13.04
C ALA A 215 -0.03 3.13 -12.94
N ASN A 216 -1.01 4.03 -12.79
CA ASN A 216 -2.41 3.68 -12.93
C ASN A 216 -2.69 3.39 -14.42
N ARG A 217 -2.45 2.14 -14.81
CA ARG A 217 -2.88 1.62 -16.10
C ARG A 217 -4.30 1.15 -15.88
N GLN A 218 -5.25 1.62 -16.69
CA GLN A 218 -6.61 1.06 -16.77
C GLN A 218 -6.56 -0.38 -17.30
N GLN A 219 -5.85 -1.27 -16.61
CA GLN A 219 -6.07 -2.68 -16.72
C GLN A 219 -7.30 -2.95 -15.88
N THR A 220 -8.35 -3.43 -16.54
CA THR A 220 -9.43 -4.17 -15.88
C THR A 220 -8.76 -5.32 -15.14
N ALA A 221 -8.37 -5.09 -13.88
CA ALA A 221 -8.05 -6.18 -13.01
C ALA A 221 -9.31 -7.05 -12.96
N LEU A 222 -9.12 -8.36 -13.17
CA LEU A 222 -10.23 -9.29 -13.09
C LEU A 222 -10.67 -9.25 -11.63
N PRO A 223 -11.90 -8.83 -11.31
CA PRO A 223 -12.34 -8.78 -9.93
C PRO A 223 -12.22 -10.18 -9.33
N SER A 224 -11.81 -10.22 -8.05
CA SER A 224 -11.71 -11.47 -7.29
C SER A 224 -12.96 -12.33 -7.51
N SER A 225 -12.78 -13.57 -7.94
CA SER A 225 -13.89 -14.52 -8.14
C SER A 225 -14.53 -15.01 -6.83
N VAL A 226 -14.10 -14.47 -5.68
CA VAL A 226 -14.57 -14.88 -4.35
C VAL A 226 -15.95 -14.29 -4.05
N LEU A 227 -16.20 -13.02 -4.39
CA LEU A 227 -17.48 -12.34 -4.19
C LEU A 227 -17.80 -11.47 -5.41
N SER A 228 -19.08 -11.36 -5.77
CA SER A 228 -19.48 -10.35 -6.75
C SER A 228 -19.25 -8.95 -6.21
N ALA A 229 -19.11 -7.96 -7.10
CA ALA A 229 -19.02 -6.55 -6.71
C ALA A 229 -20.21 -6.18 -5.81
N ASP A 230 -21.44 -6.51 -6.19
CA ASP A 230 -22.64 -6.22 -5.39
C ASP A 230 -22.56 -6.81 -3.98
N SER A 231 -22.10 -8.06 -3.85
CA SER A 231 -21.93 -8.70 -2.53
C SER A 231 -20.87 -8.00 -1.68
N MET A 232 -19.78 -7.49 -2.28
CA MET A 232 -18.80 -6.69 -1.54
C MET A 232 -19.41 -5.37 -1.04
N HIS A 233 -20.17 -4.67 -1.88
CA HIS A 233 -20.84 -3.42 -1.51
C HIS A 233 -21.83 -3.62 -0.36
N ILE A 234 -22.69 -4.64 -0.49
CA ILE A 234 -23.64 -5.03 0.56
C ILE A 234 -22.89 -5.40 1.84
N GLY A 235 -21.80 -6.16 1.72
CA GLY A 235 -20.95 -6.54 2.84
C GLY A 235 -20.35 -5.36 3.59
N VAL A 236 -19.85 -4.34 2.88
CA VAL A 236 -19.32 -3.10 3.49
C VAL A 236 -20.40 -2.37 4.30
N LEU A 237 -21.59 -2.19 3.72
CA LEU A 237 -22.71 -1.52 4.39
C LEU A 237 -23.22 -2.33 5.59
N ALA A 238 -23.40 -3.64 5.41
CA ALA A 238 -23.85 -4.54 6.46
C ALA A 238 -22.88 -4.59 7.65
N ALA A 239 -21.57 -4.67 7.38
CA ALA A 239 -20.54 -4.66 8.42
C ALA A 239 -20.57 -3.34 9.22
N ALA A 240 -20.66 -2.20 8.54
CA ALA A 240 -20.74 -0.90 9.19
C ALA A 240 -22.03 -0.73 10.01
N ALA A 241 -23.18 -1.13 9.47
CA ALA A 241 -24.47 -1.06 10.16
C ALA A 241 -24.52 -1.97 11.39
N HIS A 242 -23.99 -3.19 11.27
CA HIS A 242 -23.88 -4.13 12.39
C HIS A 242 -22.97 -3.58 13.48
N ALA A 243 -21.81 -3.03 13.11
CA ALA A 243 -20.88 -2.40 14.05
C ALA A 243 -21.52 -1.22 14.78
N ALA A 244 -22.24 -0.36 14.06
CA ALA A 244 -22.94 0.79 14.63
C ALA A 244 -24.03 0.38 15.62
N SER A 245 -24.76 -0.70 15.31
CA SER A 245 -25.85 -1.21 16.16
C SER A 245 -25.34 -1.85 17.44
N ASN A 246 -24.20 -2.55 17.38
CA ASN A 246 -23.68 -3.36 18.49
C ASN A 246 -22.47 -2.73 19.21
N ARG A 247 -22.02 -1.55 18.77
CA ARG A 247 -20.76 -0.91 19.22
C ARG A 247 -19.56 -1.83 19.12
N SER A 248 -19.59 -2.73 18.15
CA SER A 248 -18.51 -3.67 17.88
C SER A 248 -17.48 -3.07 16.94
N GLN A 249 -16.25 -3.54 17.06
CA GLN A 249 -15.19 -3.16 16.16
C GLN A 249 -15.40 -3.81 14.78
N PHE A 250 -15.07 -3.09 13.72
CA PHE A 250 -15.00 -3.64 12.38
C PHE A 250 -13.71 -3.18 11.70
N THR A 251 -13.22 -3.98 10.76
CA THR A 251 -11.97 -3.71 10.04
C THR A 251 -12.27 -3.22 8.64
N ILE A 252 -11.54 -2.19 8.23
CA ILE A 252 -11.53 -1.68 6.87
C ILE A 252 -10.11 -1.71 6.31
N PHE A 253 -9.99 -1.70 4.98
CA PHE A 253 -8.72 -1.54 4.30
C PHE A 253 -8.75 -0.23 3.54
N TYR A 254 -7.70 0.56 3.64
CA TYR A 254 -7.51 1.81 2.92
C TYR A 254 -6.33 1.69 1.94
N ASN A 255 -6.57 1.81 0.64
CA ASN A 255 -5.55 1.81 -0.41
C ASN A 255 -5.44 3.22 -1.00
N PRO A 256 -4.43 4.02 -0.59
CA PRO A 256 -4.31 5.41 -1.03
C PRO A 256 -4.02 5.59 -2.52
N ARG A 257 -3.65 4.52 -3.24
CA ARG A 257 -3.35 4.58 -4.68
C ARG A 257 -4.53 4.18 -5.56
N ALA A 258 -5.46 3.40 -5.01
CA ALA A 258 -6.70 3.00 -5.69
C ALA A 258 -7.90 3.86 -5.27
N CYS A 259 -7.84 4.51 -4.10
CA CYS A 259 -8.96 5.27 -3.57
C CYS A 259 -8.96 6.71 -4.13
N PRO A 260 -10.05 7.17 -4.76
CA PRO A 260 -10.15 8.53 -5.27
C PRO A 260 -10.38 9.57 -4.16
N SER A 261 -10.82 9.15 -2.97
CA SER A 261 -11.20 10.07 -1.89
C SER A 261 -10.92 9.49 -0.49
N ASP A 262 -10.49 10.32 0.45
CA ASP A 262 -10.38 9.87 1.84
C ASP A 262 -11.78 9.60 2.42
N PHE A 263 -12.01 8.41 2.94
CA PHE A 263 -13.28 8.03 3.57
C PHE A 263 -13.20 7.80 5.08
N VAL A 264 -12.01 7.97 5.67
CA VAL A 264 -11.80 8.00 7.12
C VAL A 264 -11.21 9.36 7.47
N ILE A 265 -12.07 10.27 7.91
CA ILE A 265 -11.72 11.68 8.10
C ILE A 265 -11.52 11.99 9.58
N PRO A 266 -10.36 12.51 10.02
CA PRO A 266 -10.17 12.95 11.40
C PRO A 266 -11.25 13.94 11.85
N LEU A 267 -11.78 13.76 13.07
CA LEU A 267 -12.86 14.59 13.61
C LEU A 267 -12.52 16.09 13.58
N ALA A 268 -11.29 16.45 13.91
CA ALA A 268 -10.81 17.84 13.86
C ALA A 268 -10.84 18.43 12.44
N LYS A 269 -10.45 17.64 11.43
CA LYS A 269 -10.51 18.02 10.00
C LYS A 269 -11.96 18.23 9.57
N TYR A 270 -12.84 17.29 9.91
CA TYR A 270 -14.27 17.38 9.59
C TYR A 270 -14.93 18.61 10.23
N ARG A 271 -14.74 18.82 11.55
CA ARG A 271 -15.32 19.96 12.28
C ARG A 271 -14.87 21.30 11.71
N LYS A 272 -13.58 21.44 11.40
CA LYS A 272 -13.04 22.66 10.78
C LYS A 272 -13.70 22.93 9.42
N SER A 273 -13.87 21.89 8.60
CA SER A 273 -14.49 22.04 7.27
C SER A 273 -15.99 22.35 7.34
N VAL A 274 -16.74 21.64 8.17
CA VAL A 274 -18.22 21.75 8.21
C VAL A 274 -18.70 22.94 9.02
N TYR A 275 -18.10 23.19 10.19
CA TYR A 275 -18.56 24.24 11.11
C TYR A 275 -17.70 25.50 11.05
N GLY A 276 -16.46 25.39 10.59
CA GLY A 276 -15.52 26.52 10.51
C GLY A 276 -15.55 27.25 9.16
N THR A 277 -16.14 26.66 8.12
CA THR A 277 -16.17 27.25 6.77
C THR A 277 -17.60 27.27 6.23
N GLN A 278 -18.14 28.46 5.96
CA GLN A 278 -19.44 28.59 5.32
C GLN A 278 -19.28 28.46 3.80
N MET A 279 -19.52 27.26 3.27
CA MET A 279 -19.46 27.03 1.82
C MET A 279 -20.71 27.60 1.14
N SER A 280 -20.51 28.24 -0.02
CA SER A 280 -21.61 28.81 -0.83
C SER A 280 -21.34 28.61 -2.32
N VAL A 281 -22.42 28.61 -3.11
CA VAL A 281 -22.33 28.49 -4.57
C VAL A 281 -21.59 29.70 -5.13
N GLY A 282 -20.63 29.46 -6.03
CA GLY A 282 -19.76 30.50 -6.61
C GLY A 282 -18.46 30.75 -5.84
N MET A 283 -18.26 30.12 -4.67
CA MET A 283 -17.01 30.22 -3.91
C MET A 283 -15.86 29.54 -4.66
N ARG A 284 -14.70 30.21 -4.70
CA ARG A 284 -13.46 29.65 -5.26
C ARG A 284 -12.72 28.85 -4.19
N PHE A 285 -12.13 27.73 -4.56
CA PHE A 285 -11.28 26.93 -3.67
C PHE A 285 -10.02 26.47 -4.41
N GLY A 286 -8.99 26.16 -3.63
CA GLY A 286 -7.80 25.45 -4.10
C GLY A 286 -7.84 24.02 -3.59
N MET A 287 -7.51 23.08 -4.45
CA MET A 287 -7.32 21.67 -4.08
C MET A 287 -5.90 21.28 -4.45
N MET A 288 -5.22 20.63 -3.52
CA MET A 288 -3.86 20.15 -3.74
C MET A 288 -3.90 18.87 -4.56
N PHE A 289 -3.00 18.76 -5.53
CA PHE A 289 -2.77 17.56 -6.32
C PHE A 289 -1.33 17.09 -6.17
N GLU A 290 -1.15 15.78 -6.29
CA GLU A 290 0.18 15.18 -6.36
C GLU A 290 0.84 15.49 -7.71
N THR A 291 2.13 15.84 -7.69
CA THR A 291 2.94 16.02 -8.91
C THR A 291 3.71 14.74 -9.26
N GLU A 292 4.23 14.64 -10.50
CA GLU A 292 5.03 13.49 -10.95
C GLU A 292 6.27 13.21 -10.05
N GLU A 293 6.89 14.26 -9.53
CA GLU A 293 8.03 14.17 -8.60
C GLU A 293 7.61 13.89 -7.14
N SER A 294 6.33 13.51 -6.91
CA SER A 294 5.75 13.32 -5.57
C SER A 294 5.76 14.58 -4.70
N GLY A 295 5.62 15.75 -5.32
CA GLY A 295 5.38 17.03 -4.65
C GLY A 295 3.89 17.33 -4.51
N LYS A 296 3.59 18.52 -3.99
CA LYS A 296 2.22 19.05 -3.83
C LYS A 296 2.09 20.32 -4.66
N ARG A 297 1.04 20.44 -5.48
CA ARG A 297 0.72 21.65 -6.25
C ARG A 297 -0.73 22.03 -6.09
#